data_AF-D6U8A0-F1
#
_entry.id   AF-D6U8A0-F1
#
_cell.length_a   1.000
_cell.length_b   1.000
_cell.length_c   1.000
_cell.angle_alpha   90.00
_cell.angle_beta   90.00
_cell.angle_gamma   90.00
#
_symmetry.space_group_name_H-M   'P 1'
#
loop_
_entity.id
_entity.type
_entity.pdbx_description
1 polymer ?
#
loop_
_entity_poly.entity_id
_entity_poly.type
_entity_poly.pdbx_seq_one_letter_code
_entity_poly.pdbx_strand_id
1 'polypeptide(L)' 'MKRTNIYLNEKQHEKLQEQAEKEGVPVAELVRRAVDAFLLWDDPTYHPTPPKPQTRNSHSSPA' A
#
# COMPACT_ATOMS: atom_id res chain seq x y z
N MET A 1 2.60 -4.68 -9.03
CA MET A 1 1.64 -4.80 -7.91
C MET A 1 0.27 -5.14 -8.47
N LYS A 2 -0.52 -5.95 -7.76
CA LYS A 2 -1.91 -6.29 -8.13
C LYS A 2 -2.86 -5.39 -7.32
N ARG A 3 -3.86 -4.80 -7.98
CA ARG A 3 -4.89 -3.98 -7.31
C ARG A 3 -5.97 -4.89 -6.75
N THR A 4 -6.39 -4.63 -5.52
CA THR A 4 -7.43 -5.38 -4.82
C THR A 4 -8.34 -4.39 -4.12
N ASN A 5 -9.65 -4.53 -4.29
CA ASN A 5 -10.63 -3.78 -3.51
C ASN A 5 -10.81 -4.48 -2.17
N ILE A 6 -10.78 -3.72 -1.08
CA ILE A 6 -11.01 -4.21 0.27
C ILE A 6 -12.13 -3.41 0.91
N TYR A 7 -12.90 -4.09 1.75
CA TYR A 7 -13.95 -3.44 2.53
C TYR A 7 -13.39 -3.09 3.91
N LEU A 8 -13.55 -1.82 4.27
CA LEU A 8 -13.21 -1.28 5.59
C LEU A 8 -14.45 -0.60 6.13
N ASN A 9 -14.64 -0.63 7.44
CA ASN A 9 -15.64 0.25 8.04
C ASN A 9 -15.14 1.70 8.04
N GLU A 10 -16.06 2.65 8.23
CA GLU A 10 -15.77 4.10 8.17
C GLU A 10 -14.64 4.50 9.11
N LYS A 11 -14.70 4.05 10.37
CA LYS A 11 -13.68 4.37 11.40
C LYS A 11 -12.28 3.86 11.03
N GLN A 12 -12.20 2.66 10.45
CA GLN A 12 -10.92 2.10 9.99
C GLN A 12 -10.35 2.93 8.85
N HIS A 13 -11.19 3.32 7.88
CA HIS A 13 -10.76 4.13 6.76
C HIS A 13 -10.30 5.52 7.21
N GLU A 14 -11.05 6.19 8.09
CA GLU A 14 -10.68 7.50 8.66
C GLU A 14 -9.33 7.44 9.38
N LYS A 15 -9.12 6.43 10.23
CA LYS A 15 -7.84 6.26 10.95
C LYS A 15 -6.66 6.03 10.02
N LEU A 16 -6.86 5.25 8.95
CA LEU A 16 -5.83 5.05 7.94
C LEU A 16 -5.55 6.32 7.16
N GLN A 17 -6.58 7.11 6.83
CA GLN A 17 -6.43 8.38 6.13
C GLN A 17 -5.64 9.40 6.96
N GLU A 18 -6.00 9.58 8.23
CA GLU A 18 -5.27 10.46 9.17
C GLU A 18 -3.77 10.09 9.25
N GLN A 19 -3.48 8.79 9.35
CA GLN A 19 -2.11 8.30 9.46
C GLN A 19 -1.34 8.46 8.14
N ALA A 20 -2.00 8.23 7.01
CA ALA A 20 -1.42 8.37 5.68
C ALA A 20 -0.99 9.81 5.41
N GLU A 21 -1.85 10.77 5.77
CA GLU A 21 -1.56 12.20 5.69
C GLU A 21 -0.39 12.61 6.59
N LYS A 22 -0.38 12.12 7.84
CA LYS A 22 0.71 12.39 8.79
C LYS A 22 2.07 11.87 8.31
N GLU A 23 2.09 10.72 7.64
CA GLU A 23 3.33 10.11 7.11
C GLU A 23 3.69 10.56 5.68
N GLY A 24 2.79 11.25 4.99
CA GLY A 24 2.98 11.63 3.58
C GLY A 24 3.01 10.43 2.63
N VAL A 25 2.30 9.34 2.96
CA VAL A 25 2.21 8.10 2.16
C VAL A 25 0.76 7.82 1.77
N PRO A 26 0.49 7.05 0.70
CA PRO A 26 -0.89 6.68 0.37
C PRO A 26 -1.45 5.66 1.38
N VAL A 27 -2.77 5.66 1.61
CA VAL A 27 -3.47 4.64 2.45
C VAL A 27 -3.10 3.21 2.04
N ALA A 28 -2.95 2.96 0.73
CA ALA A 28 -2.55 1.65 0.22
C ALA A 28 -1.18 1.19 0.75
N GLU A 29 -0.24 2.11 1.02
CA GLU A 29 1.05 1.78 1.61
C GLU A 29 0.91 1.34 3.08
N LEU A 30 0.03 1.98 3.85
CA LEU A 30 -0.27 1.56 5.22
C LEU A 30 -0.91 0.17 5.24
N VAL A 31 -1.90 -0.07 4.37
CA VAL A 31 -2.54 -1.38 4.23
C VAL A 31 -1.51 -2.45 3.84
N ARG A 32 -0.63 -2.14 2.87
CA ARG A 32 0.45 -3.06 2.47
C ARG A 32 1.35 -3.42 3.65
N ARG A 33 1.83 -2.43 4.41
CA ARG A 33 2.67 -2.66 5.61
C ARG A 33 1.94 -3.50 6.67
N ALA A 34 0.65 -3.25 6.89
CA ALA A 34 -0.15 -4.01 7.83
C ALA A 34 -0.29 -5.49 7.40
N VAL A 35 -0.51 -5.73 6.10
CA VAL A 35 -0.56 -7.09 5.54
C VAL A 35 0.81 -7.77 5.64
N ASP A 36 1.90 -7.07 5.30
CA ASP A 36 3.26 -7.63 5.44
C ASP A 36 3.56 -8.03 6.88
N ALA A 37 3.20 -7.18 7.85
CA ALA A 37 3.39 -7.45 9.28
C ALA A 37 2.54 -8.63 9.75
N PHE A 38 1.30 -8.73 9.29
CA PHE A 38 0.42 -9.86 9.58
C PHE A 38 0.99 -11.18 9.03
N LEU A 39 1.45 -11.19 7.77
CA LEU A 39 1.99 -12.39 7.13
C LEU A 39 3.34 -12.82 7.75
N LEU A 40 4.20 -11.88 8.12
CA LEU A 40 5.45 -12.20 8.82
C LEU A 40 5.21 -12.77 10.22
N TRP A 41 4.17 -12.30 10.91
CA TRP A 41 3.78 -12.82 12.21
C TRP A 41 3.23 -14.25 12.11
N ASP A 42 2.45 -14.55 11.07
CA ASP A 42 1.86 -15.87 10.82
C ASP A 42 2.88 -16.88 10.27
N ASP A 43 3.72 -16.45 9.33
CA ASP A 43 4.77 -17.25 8.70
C ASP A 43 6.12 -16.51 8.74
N PRO A 44 7.03 -16.89 9.65
CA PRO A 44 8.36 -16.28 9.76
C PRO A 44 9.24 -16.44 8.51
N THR A 45 8.89 -17.35 7.59
CA THR A 45 9.60 -17.54 6.31
C THR A 45 9.11 -16.58 5.23
N TYR A 46 8.01 -15.87 5.47
CA TYR A 46 7.54 -14.80 4.60
C TYR A 46 8.53 -13.63 4.61
N HIS A 47 8.92 -13.18 3.42
CA HIS A 47 9.77 -12.02 3.24
C HIS A 47 9.09 -11.02 2.29
N PRO A 48 8.71 -9.82 2.78
CA PRO A 48 8.04 -8.84 1.95
C PRO A 48 8.97 -8.35 0.84
N THR A 49 8.52 -8.46 -0.41
CA THR A 49 9.27 -7.89 -1.54
C THR A 49 8.98 -6.39 -1.64
N PRO A 50 10.01 -5.53 -1.68
CA PRO A 50 9.79 -4.09 -1.81
C PRO A 50 9.08 -3.78 -3.13
N PRO A 51 8.18 -2.78 -3.16
CA PRO A 51 7.54 -2.37 -4.40
C PRO A 51 8.62 -1.88 -5.37
N LYS A 52 8.68 -2.48 -6.56
CA LYS A 52 9.51 -1.96 -7.66
C LYS A 52 9.04 -0.53 -7.95
N PRO A 53 9.95 0.47 -8.03
CA PRO A 53 9.60 1.81 -8.45
C PRO A 53 8.87 1.72 -9.79
N GLN A 54 7.60 2.13 -9.83
CA GLN A 54 6.91 2.29 -11.10
C GLN A 54 7.48 3.57 -11.72
N THR A 55 8.48 3.45 -12.58
CA THR A 55 8.87 4.54 -13.46
C THR A 55 7.63 4.92 -14.25
N ARG A 56 7.17 6.17 -14.12
CA ARG A 56 6.13 6.72 -15.01
C ARG A 56 6.65 6.51 -16.43
N ASN A 57 6.00 5.66 -17.19
CA ASN A 57 6.24 5.57 -18.62
C ASN A 57 5.83 6.94 -19.17
N SER A 58 6.83 7.80 -19.45
CA SER A 58 6.63 9.05 -20.17
C SER A 58 6.20 8.70 -21.59
N HIS A 59 4.90 8.44 -21.79
CA HIS A 59 4.32 8.48 -23.12
C HIS A 59 4.25 9.95 -23.54
N SER A 60 5.37 10.42 -24.10
CA SER A 60 5.38 11.58 -24.98
C SER A 60 4.48 11.24 -26.17
N SER A 61 3.29 11.82 -26.23
CA SER A 61 2.49 11.83 -27.46
C SER A 61 3.02 12.98 -28.33
N PRO A 62 3.40 12.75 -29.59
CA PRO A 62 3.75 13.85 -30.49
C PRO A 62 2.48 14.61 -30.89
N ALA A 63 2.67 15.93 -31.08
CA ALA A 63 1.65 16.89 -31.51
C ALA A 63 1.26 16.72 -32.99
#